data_AF-A0A6L9ZLB8-F1
#
_entry.id   AF-A0A6L9ZLB8-F1
#
_cell.length_a   1.000
_cell.length_b   1.000
_cell.length_c   1.000
_cell.angle_alpha   90.00
_cell.angle_beta   90.00
_cell.angle_gamma   90.00
#
_symmetry.space_group_name_H-M   'P 1'
#
loop_
_entity.id
_entity.type
_entity.pdbx_description
1 polymer ?
#
loop_
_entity_poly.entity_id
_entity_poly.type
_entity_poly.pdbx_seq_one_letter_code
_entity_poly.pdbx_strand_id
1 'polypeptide(L)'
;MKAIEVTGNIDENGQLFLDQPIENLPPGKVRVILLFPEVTAEIEPDPDDTPVEEIKASLRRALQQAKSGKTRPISEMWERIDVE
;
A
#
# COMPACT_ATOMS: atom_id res chain seq x y z
N MET A 1 3.45 9.44 -29.48
CA MET A 1 2.11 9.47 -28.86
C MET A 1 2.19 10.42 -27.67
N LYS A 2 1.20 11.29 -27.45
CA LYS A 2 1.17 12.23 -26.32
C LYS A 2 0.05 11.79 -25.37
N ALA A 3 0.39 11.54 -24.11
CA ALA A 3 -0.59 11.21 -23.07
C ALA A 3 -0.99 12.51 -22.35
N ILE A 4 -2.27 12.62 -21.99
CA ILE A 4 -2.81 13.69 -21.17
C ILE A 4 -3.54 13.01 -20.02
N GLU A 5 -3.18 13.40 -18.80
CA GLU A 5 -3.83 12.91 -17.59
C GLU A 5 -4.87 13.93 -17.15
N VAL A 6 -6.11 13.48 -16.98
CA VAL A 6 -7.25 14.27 -16.52
C VAL A 6 -8.12 13.39 -15.63
N THR A 7 -8.66 13.99 -14.59
CA THR A 7 -9.57 13.33 -13.66
C THR A 7 -10.98 13.30 -14.23
N GLY A 8 -11.65 12.17 -14.03
CA GLY A 8 -13.04 11.97 -14.40
C GLY A 8 -13.66 10.88 -13.58
N ASN A 9 -14.99 10.82 -13.62
CA ASN A 9 -15.79 9.85 -12.91
C ASN A 9 -16.51 8.93 -13.90
N ILE A 10 -16.69 7.67 -13.51
CA ILE A 10 -17.47 6.69 -14.26
C ILE A 10 -18.81 6.55 -13.58
N ASP A 11 -19.91 6.73 -14.31
CA ASP A 11 -21.27 6.56 -13.78
C ASP A 11 -21.68 5.09 -13.67
N GLU A 12 -22.88 4.85 -13.14
CA GLU A 12 -23.45 3.49 -12.99
C GLU A 12 -23.69 2.78 -14.33
N ASN A 13 -23.75 3.53 -15.44
CA ASN A 13 -23.93 2.99 -16.79
C ASN A 13 -22.57 2.71 -17.48
N GLY A 14 -21.45 2.99 -16.81
CA GLY A 14 -20.11 2.81 -17.35
C GLY A 14 -19.62 3.94 -18.26
N GLN A 15 -20.27 5.10 -18.23
CA GLN A 15 -19.91 6.28 -19.01
C GLN A 15 -18.90 7.15 -18.27
N LEU A 16 -17.78 7.48 -18.93
CA LEU A 16 -16.74 8.37 -18.40
C LEU A 16 -17.13 9.84 -18.60
N PHE A 17 -17.19 10.58 -17.52
CA PHE A 17 -17.35 12.04 -17.49
C PHE A 17 -16.06 12.67 -16.99
N LEU A 18 -15.52 13.61 -17.73
CA LEU A 18 -14.36 14.38 -17.28
C LEU A 18 -14.84 15.52 -16.38
N ASP A 19 -14.12 15.78 -15.29
CA ASP A 19 -14.45 16.89 -14.39
C ASP A 19 -14.26 18.25 -15.10
N GLN A 20 -13.35 18.29 -16.07
CA GLN A 20 -13.04 19.47 -16.88
C GLN A 20 -12.81 19.10 -18.36
N PRO A 21 -13.15 19.98 -19.30
CA PRO A 21 -12.86 19.78 -20.72
C PRO A 21 -11.36 19.73 -20.99
N ILE A 22 -10.92 18.88 -21.93
CA ILE A 22 -9.53 18.85 -22.35
C ILE A 22 -9.29 19.94 -23.39
N GLU A 23 -8.59 21.00 -23.00
CA GLU A 23 -8.28 22.13 -23.87
C GLU A 23 -7.18 21.79 -24.90
N ASN A 24 -7.16 22.51 -26.01
CA ASN A 24 -6.10 22.47 -27.03
C ASN A 24 -5.94 21.14 -27.79
N LEU A 25 -7.01 20.35 -27.93
CA LEU A 25 -7.03 19.16 -28.78
C LEU A 25 -7.87 19.39 -30.04
N PRO A 26 -7.39 19.00 -31.23
CA PRO A 26 -8.21 18.97 -32.42
C PRO A 26 -9.31 17.89 -32.29
N PRO A 27 -10.50 18.10 -32.88
CA PRO A 27 -11.54 17.09 -32.88
C PRO A 27 -11.05 15.82 -33.60
N GLY A 28 -11.19 14.67 -32.96
CA GLY A 28 -10.69 13.42 -33.51
C GLY A 28 -10.98 12.22 -32.61
N LYS A 29 -10.71 11.02 -33.12
CA LYS A 29 -10.81 9.79 -32.34
C LYS A 29 -9.58 9.67 -31.44
N VAL A 30 -9.81 9.35 -30.16
CA VAL A 30 -8.75 9.16 -29.16
C VAL A 30 -8.87 7.77 -28.53
N ARG A 31 -7.76 7.27 -27.99
CA ARG A 31 -7.73 6.06 -27.17
C ARG A 31 -7.67 6.49 -25.70
N VAL A 32 -8.54 5.93 -24.87
CA VAL A 32 -8.62 6.24 -23.44
C VAL A 32 -7.99 5.09 -22.65
N ILE A 33 -7.19 5.42 -21.63
CA ILE A 33 -6.65 4.47 -20.65
C ILE A 33 -7.23 4.87 -19.31
N LEU A 34 -7.87 3.93 -18.63
CA LEU A 34 -8.42 4.14 -17.29
C LEU A 34 -7.41 3.61 -16.27
N LEU A 35 -7.01 4.46 -15.33
CA LEU A 35 -6.16 4.09 -14.21
C LEU A 35 -7.05 4.02 -12.97
N PHE A 36 -7.21 2.81 -12.43
CA PHE A 36 -7.84 2.62 -11.14
C PHE A 36 -6.72 2.57 -10.11
N PRO A 37 -6.85 3.26 -8.96
CA PRO A 37 -5.97 2.95 -7.84
C PRO A 37 -6.14 1.47 -7.53
N GLU A 38 -5.04 0.76 -7.32
CA GLU A 38 -5.10 -0.57 -6.72
C GLU A 38 -5.80 -0.40 -5.37
N VAL A 39 -7.10 -0.68 -5.34
CA VAL A 39 -7.79 -0.90 -4.08
C VAL A 39 -7.14 -2.16 -3.56
N THR A 40 -6.23 -2.01 -2.60
CA THR A 40 -5.55 -3.09 -1.86
C THR A 40 -6.55 -3.87 -1.02
N ALA A 41 -7.68 -4.27 -1.60
CA ALA A 41 -8.68 -5.15 -1.00
C ALA A 41 -8.23 -6.60 -1.09
N GLU A 42 -7.31 -6.94 -2.01
CA GLU A 42 -6.73 -8.27 -2.13
C GLU A 42 -5.27 -8.13 -2.53
N ILE A 43 -4.42 -7.70 -1.59
CA ILE A 43 -3.03 -8.15 -1.63
C ILE A 43 -3.16 -9.66 -1.43
N GLU A 44 -2.91 -10.46 -2.48
CA GLU A 44 -2.76 -11.90 -2.30
C GLU A 44 -1.80 -12.08 -1.13
N PRO A 45 -2.20 -12.76 -0.03
CA PRO A 45 -1.36 -12.85 1.14
C PRO A 45 -0.06 -13.52 0.72
N ASP A 46 1.04 -12.77 0.77
CA ASP A 46 2.37 -13.32 0.55
C ASP A 46 2.52 -14.45 1.59
N PRO A 47 2.82 -15.70 1.19
CA PRO A 47 3.01 -16.78 2.15
C PRO A 47 4.16 -16.50 3.14
N ASP A 48 5.06 -15.55 2.82
CA ASP A 48 6.13 -15.10 3.69
C ASP A 48 5.71 -13.91 4.61
N ASP A 49 4.54 -13.30 4.38
CA ASP A 49 4.04 -12.21 5.22
C ASP A 49 3.48 -12.73 6.55
N THR A 50 3.94 -12.11 7.64
CA THR A 50 3.41 -12.41 8.98
C THR A 50 2.00 -11.81 9.12
N PRO A 51 0.98 -12.60 9.50
CA PRO A 51 -0.36 -12.09 9.69
C PRO A 51 -0.43 -10.94 10.69
N VAL A 52 -1.29 -9.96 10.42
CA VAL A 52 -1.48 -8.77 11.27
C VAL A 52 -1.84 -9.14 12.70
N GLU A 53 -2.60 -10.22 12.90
CA GLU A 53 -2.96 -10.77 14.21
C GLU A 53 -1.73 -11.21 15.01
N GLU A 54 -0.78 -11.86 14.34
CA GLU A 54 0.46 -12.34 14.94
C GLU A 54 1.37 -11.15 15.30
N ILE A 55 1.50 -10.16 14.41
CA ILE A 55 2.23 -8.91 14.69
C ILE A 55 1.64 -8.23 15.93
N LYS A 56 0.30 -8.06 15.99
CA LYS A 56 -0.38 -7.44 17.14
C LYS A 56 -0.15 -8.22 18.44
N ALA A 57 -0.20 -9.56 18.38
CA ALA A 57 0.05 -10.40 19.55
C ALA A 57 1.50 -10.28 20.04
N SER A 58 2.47 -10.29 19.10
CA SER A 58 3.89 -10.09 19.38
C SER A 58 4.15 -8.74 20.05
N LEU A 59 3.63 -7.65 19.49
CA LEU A 59 3.77 -6.30 20.05
C LEU A 59 3.18 -6.17 21.45
N ARG A 60 2.00 -6.76 21.70
CA ARG A 60 1.40 -6.77 23.05
C ARG A 60 2.29 -7.49 24.06
N ARG A 61 2.87 -8.63 23.69
CA ARG A 61 3.79 -9.38 24.56
C ARG A 61 5.06 -8.58 24.82
N ALA A 62 5.67 -8.00 23.79
CA ALA A 62 6.86 -7.17 23.92
C ALA A 62 6.61 -5.95 24.82
N LEU A 63 5.45 -5.31 24.70
CA LEU A 63 5.05 -4.20 25.57
C LEU A 63 4.90 -4.63 27.04
N GLN A 64 4.33 -5.80 27.30
CA GLN A 64 4.24 -6.36 28.66
C GLN A 64 5.62 -6.71 29.24
N GLN A 65 6.52 -7.23 28.41
CA GLN A 65 7.90 -7.51 28.81
C GLN A 65 8.67 -6.22 29.14
N ALA A 66 8.50 -5.18 28.33
CA ALA A 66 9.03 -3.85 28.60
C ALA A 66 8.53 -3.27 29.93
N LYS A 67 7.22 -3.33 30.15
CA LYS A 67 6.60 -2.86 31.42
C LYS A 67 7.06 -3.64 32.64
N SER A 68 7.38 -4.93 32.49
CA SER A 68 7.86 -5.79 33.58
C SER A 68 9.38 -5.76 33.75
N GLY A 69 10.10 -4.88 33.05
CA GLY A 69 11.55 -4.76 33.11
C GLY A 69 12.31 -5.93 32.49
N LYS A 70 11.62 -6.82 31.76
CA LYS A 70 12.21 -7.94 31.03
C LYS A 70 12.72 -7.47 29.67
N THR A 71 13.57 -6.45 29.68
CA THR A 71 14.21 -5.88 28.48
C THR A 71 15.70 -6.16 28.52
N ARG A 72 16.32 -6.24 27.35
CA ARG A 72 17.77 -6.32 27.23
C ARG A 72 18.32 -5.04 26.61
N PRO A 73 19.46 -4.53 27.11
CA PRO A 73 20.20 -3.48 26.43
C PRO A 73 20.58 -3.93 25.02
N ILE A 74 20.58 -2.98 24.08
CA ILE A 74 21.01 -3.23 22.70
C ILE A 74 22.49 -3.68 22.66
N SER A 75 23.32 -3.23 23.60
CA SER A 75 24.71 -3.67 23.74
C SER A 75 24.85 -5.17 24.02
N GLU A 76 23.91 -5.78 24.73
CA GLU A 76 23.92 -7.21 25.07
C GLU A 76 23.31 -8.11 23.97
N MET A 77 22.70 -7.51 22.92
CA MET A 77 22.11 -8.30 21.83
C MET A 77 23.16 -8.98 20.95
N TRP A 78 24.34 -8.37 20.82
CA TRP A 78 25.44 -8.87 19.97
C TRP A 78 26.27 -9.98 20.63
N GLU A 79 26.20 -10.13 21.95
CA GLU A 79 26.97 -11.13 22.72
C GLU A 79 26.56 -12.59 22.42
N ARG A 80 25.41 -12.79 21.75
CA ARG A 80 24.84 -14.11 21.46
C ARG A 80 24.86 -14.48 19.98
N ILE A 81 25.30 -13.57 19.13
CA ILE A 81 25.49 -13.84 17.71
C ILE A 81 26.94 -14.28 17.61
N ASP A 82 27.20 -15.58 17.79
CA ASP A 82 28.51 -16.17 17.53
C ASP A 82 28.84 -15.92 16.06
N VAL A 83 29.96 -15.24 15.82
CA VAL A 83 30.52 -15.07 14.48
C VAL A 83 31.39 -16.30 14.22
N GLU A 84 30.77 -17.42 13.87
CA GLU A 84 31.46 -18.60 13.35
C GLU A 84 31.39 -18.65 11.82
#